data_AF-A0A954TK09-F1
#
_entry.id   AF-A0A954TK09-F1
#
_cell.length_a   1.000
_cell.length_b   1.000
_cell.length_c   1.000
_cell.angle_alpha   90.00
_cell.angle_beta   90.00
_cell.angle_gamma   90.00
#
_symmetry.space_group_name_H-M   'P 1'
#
loop_
_entity.id
_entity.type
_entity.pdbx_description
1 polymer ?
#
loop_
_entity_poly.entity_id
_entity_poly.type
_entity_poly.pdbx_seq_one_letter_code
_entity_poly.pdbx_strand_id
1 'polypeptide(L)' 'MTTTKDVKSVSGITVRLAGDSGDGMQLLGTQLTNTSALAGNDVATFPDFPAEIRAPRGTRAGV' A
#
# COMPACT_ATOMS: atom_id res chain seq x y z
N MET A 1 8.76 -27.21 -18.63
CA MET A 1 9.47 -27.46 -17.37
C MET A 1 9.05 -26.38 -16.39
N THR A 2 8.28 -26.73 -15.36
CA THR A 2 7.78 -25.76 -14.37
C THR A 2 8.82 -25.63 -13.27
N THR A 3 9.55 -24.52 -13.23
CA THR A 3 10.55 -24.27 -12.20
C THR A 3 9.85 -24.05 -10.86
N THR A 4 10.00 -24.97 -9.92
CA THR A 4 9.44 -24.82 -8.57
C THR A 4 10.23 -23.75 -7.83
N LYS A 5 9.55 -22.66 -7.45
CA LYS A 5 10.17 -21.57 -6.69
C LYS A 5 10.40 -22.03 -5.26
N ASP A 6 11.60 -21.82 -4.73
CA ASP A 6 11.93 -22.14 -3.35
C ASP A 6 11.13 -21.22 -2.40
N VAL A 7 10.40 -21.83 -1.45
CA VAL A 7 9.53 -21.13 -0.50
C VAL A 7 10.16 -21.20 0.88
N LYS A 8 10.42 -20.04 1.48
CA LYS A 8 11.01 -19.92 2.81
C LYS A 8 9.98 -19.43 3.81
N SER A 9 9.93 -20.06 4.97
CA SER A 9 9.17 -19.57 6.12
C SER A 9 9.96 -18.45 6.82
N VAL A 10 9.28 -17.37 7.17
CA VAL A 10 9.84 -16.19 7.83
C VAL A 10 8.96 -15.81 9.00
N SER A 11 9.56 -15.27 10.07
CA SER A 11 8.83 -14.85 11.28
C SER A 11 8.11 -13.51 11.13
N GLY A 12 8.48 -12.70 10.13
CA GLY A 12 7.88 -11.40 9.87
C GLY A 12 8.28 -10.85 8.52
N ILE A 13 7.43 -9.99 7.96
CA ILE A 13 7.61 -9.38 6.63
C ILE A 13 7.24 -7.91 6.72
N THR A 14 7.99 -7.06 6.03
CA THR A 14 7.62 -5.67 5.79
C THR A 14 7.36 -5.48 4.30
N VAL A 15 6.21 -4.89 3.96
CA VAL A 15 5.82 -4.59 2.58
C VAL A 15 5.63 -3.08 2.46
N ARG A 16 6.32 -2.45 1.51
CA ARG A 16 6.14 -1.05 1.17
C ARG A 16 5.36 -0.94 -0.13
N LEU A 17 4.20 -0.29 -0.06
CA LEU A 17 3.40 0.05 -1.23
C LEU A 17 3.69 1.52 -1.59
N ALA A 18 3.92 1.78 -2.86
CA ALA A 18 4.19 3.11 -3.39
C ALA A 18 3.61 3.23 -4.80
N GLY A 19 3.15 4.42 -5.15
CA GLY A 19 2.50 4.74 -6.42
C GLY A 19 2.13 6.21 -6.47
N ASP A 20 1.65 6.66 -7.62
CA ASP A 20 1.31 8.06 -7.84
C ASP A 20 -0.04 8.42 -7.22
N SER A 21 -0.29 9.73 -7.09
CA SER A 21 -1.59 10.23 -6.66
C SER A 21 -2.65 9.84 -7.69
N GLY A 22 -3.61 9.01 -7.27
CA GLY A 22 -4.69 8.50 -8.13
C GLY A 22 -4.57 7.00 -8.43
N ASP A 23 -3.41 6.37 -8.17
CA ASP A 23 -3.21 4.93 -8.41
C ASP A 23 -3.90 4.02 -7.39
N GLY A 24 -4.54 4.60 -6.38
CA GLY A 24 -5.29 3.84 -5.37
C GLY A 24 -4.41 3.13 -4.33
N MET A 25 -3.18 3.60 -4.07
CA MET A 25 -2.28 3.00 -3.08
C MET A 25 -2.89 2.90 -1.67
N GLN A 26 -3.76 3.84 -1.32
CA GLN A 26 -4.50 3.80 -0.05
C GLN A 26 -5.49 2.62 -0.01
N LEU A 27 -6.24 2.41 -1.09
CA LEU A 27 -7.18 1.31 -1.20
C LEU A 27 -6.44 -0.03 -1.19
N LEU A 28 -5.36 -0.13 -1.98
CA LEU A 28 -4.53 -1.33 -2.03
C LEU A 28 -3.97 -1.69 -0.64
N GLY A 29 -3.37 -0.72 0.06
CA GLY A 29 -2.83 -0.93 1.41
C GLY A 29 -3.88 -1.33 2.43
N THR A 30 -5.08 -0.72 2.35
CA THR A 30 -6.21 -1.08 3.21
C THR A 30 -6.67 -2.51 2.95
N GLN A 31 -6.84 -2.91 1.70
CA GLN A 31 -7.29 -4.26 1.35
C GLN A 31 -6.27 -5.33 1.71
N LEU A 32 -4.97 -5.04 1.51
CA LEU A 32 -3.89 -5.94 1.93
C LEU A 32 -3.90 -6.16 3.45
N THR A 33 -4.01 -5.06 4.21
CA THR A 33 -4.03 -5.10 5.68
C THR A 33 -5.22 -5.90 6.17
N ASN A 34 -6.43 -5.59 5.67
CA ASN A 34 -7.66 -6.29 6.07
C ASN A 34 -7.58 -7.78 5.75
N THR A 35 -7.14 -8.14 4.54
CA THR A 35 -7.01 -9.55 4.13
C THR A 35 -5.98 -10.29 4.97
N SER A 36 -4.85 -9.65 5.28
CA SER A 36 -3.80 -10.24 6.13
C SER A 36 -4.29 -10.47 7.57
N ALA A 37 -5.01 -9.51 8.14
CA ALA A 37 -5.62 -9.65 9.45
C ALA A 37 -6.69 -10.76 9.48
N LEU A 38 -7.54 -10.84 8.45
CA LEU A 38 -8.53 -11.91 8.30
C LEU A 38 -7.88 -13.30 8.12
N ALA A 39 -6.68 -13.36 7.56
CA ALA A 39 -5.88 -14.58 7.49
C ALA A 39 -5.20 -14.95 8.84
N GLY A 40 -5.38 -14.15 9.89
CA GLY A 40 -4.87 -14.40 11.23
C GLY A 40 -3.45 -13.86 11.49
N ASN A 41 -2.90 -13.05 10.59
CA ASN A 41 -1.60 -12.42 10.81
C ASN A 41 -1.75 -11.22 11.75
N ASP A 42 -0.76 -11.03 12.61
CA ASP A 42 -0.59 -9.75 13.30
C ASP A 42 -0.11 -8.70 12.28
N VAL A 43 -0.73 -7.52 12.30
CA VAL A 43 -0.49 -6.47 11.30
C VAL A 43 -0.26 -5.13 11.98
N ALA A 44 0.79 -4.45 11.54
CA ALA A 44 1.03 -3.05 11.84
C ALA A 44 1.09 -2.27 10.54
N THR A 45 0.37 -1.16 10.47
CA THR A 45 0.40 -0.27 9.31
C THR A 45 1.12 1.03 9.67
N PHE A 46 1.86 1.55 8.69
CA PHE A 46 2.49 2.85 8.80
C PHE A 46 2.13 3.66 7.55
N PRO A 47 0.99 4.38 7.58
CA PRO A 47 0.60 5.22 6.47
C PRO A 47 1.53 6.44 6.38
N ASP A 48 2.16 6.60 5.22
CA ASP A 48 2.91 7.81 4.85
C ASP A 48 2.28 8.37 3.57
N PHE A 49 1.49 9.44 3.71
CA PHE A 49 0.73 10.04 2.61
C PHE A 49 1.14 11.50 2.40
N PRO A 50 2.00 11.82 1.42
CA PRO A 50 2.11 13.17 0.91
C PRO A 50 0.94 13.42 -0.06
N ALA A 51 -0.28 13.59 0.48
CA ALA A 51 -1.44 13.93 -0.33
C ALA A 51 -1.53 15.45 -0.47
N GLU A 52 -0.77 16.01 -1.41
CA GLU A 52 -1.06 17.32 -1.95
C GLU A 52 -0.97 17.29 -3.47
N ILE A 53 -2.12 17.12 -4.15
CA ILE A 53 -2.32 17.86 -5.40
C ILE A 53 -2.54 19.32 -4.98
N ARG A 54 -1.49 20.01 -4.54
CA ARG A 54 -1.59 21.44 -4.30
C ARG A 54 -1.65 22.09 -5.66
N ALA A 55 -2.82 22.62 -6.00
CA ALA A 55 -2.97 23.44 -7.18
C ALA A 55 -1.91 24.58 -7.13
N PRO A 56 -1.26 24.94 -8.25
CA PRO A 56 -0.23 25.98 -8.26
C PRO A 56 -0.71 27.26 -7.56
N ARG A 57 0.18 27.96 -6.86
CA ARG A 57 -0.20 29.22 -6.17
C ARG A 57 -0.87 30.16 -7.18
N GLY A 58 -2.13 30.51 -6.94
CA GLY A 58 -2.92 31.40 -7.79
C GLY A 58 -3.95 30.71 -8.71
N THR A 59 -4.11 29.39 -8.66
CA THR A 59 -5.22 28.71 -9.36
C THR A 59 -6.44 28.56 -8.45
N ARG A 60 -7.64 28.59 -9.04
CA ARG A 60 -8.86 28.21 -8.30
C ARG A 60 -8.79 26.70 -8.04
N ALA A 61 -8.95 26.29 -6.78
CA ALA A 61 -9.08 24.89 -6.44
C ALA A 61 -10.29 24.33 -7.19
N GLY A 62 -10.03 23.42 -8.14
CA GLY A 62 -11.05 22.87 -9.03
C GLY A 62 -11.82 21.74 -8.37
N VAL A 63 -13.13 21.86 -8.41
CA VAL A 63 -13.95 21.02 -9.31
C VAL A 63 -14.37 21.88 -10.49
#